data_AF-A0A349EIS8-F1
#
_entry.id   AF-A0A349EIS8-F1
#
_cell.length_a   1.000
_cell.length_b   1.000
_cell.length_c   1.000
_cell.angle_alpha   90.00
_cell.angle_beta   90.00
_cell.angle_gamma   90.00
#
_symmetry.space_group_name_H-M   'P 1'
#
loop_
_entity.id
_entity.type
_entity.pdbx_description
1 polymer ?
#
loop_
_entity_poly.entity_id
_entity_poly.type
_entity_poly.pdbx_seq_one_letter_code
_entity_poly.pdbx_strand_id
1 'polypeptide(L)'
;MQHRSIGYSVGILAALLVSTPAAYAQDPAPDLQDLVGARGSSGEEMLKQRGYTYVKGEKSGGGSYTYWRQGHKGQCIIVRTAEGRYQSLVKAPDPDCQASNTVDGVPAPGFSEHGSRFDTVCGVTVDKKTYRYKCLVEGAAPGGPGKTVVHYPDQKI
;
A
#
# COMPACT_ATOMS: atom_id res chain seq x y z
N MET A 1 2.03 -60.69 -49.04
CA MET A 1 3.17 -60.58 -48.10
C MET A 1 3.74 -59.18 -48.24
N GLN A 2 3.66 -58.33 -47.21
CA GLN A 2 4.74 -57.49 -46.69
C GLN A 2 4.21 -56.63 -45.53
N HIS A 3 5.08 -56.47 -44.53
CA HIS A 3 4.86 -56.03 -43.15
C HIS A 3 4.51 -54.52 -43.07
N ARG A 4 3.51 -54.09 -42.29
CA ARG A 4 3.46 -53.89 -40.82
C ARG A 4 3.98 -52.50 -40.39
N SER A 5 3.03 -51.72 -39.86
CA SER A 5 3.08 -50.97 -38.59
C SER A 5 3.76 -49.60 -38.43
N ILE A 6 2.93 -48.66 -37.94
CA ILE A 6 3.12 -47.72 -36.81
C ILE A 6 3.78 -46.36 -37.09
N GLY A 7 2.94 -45.32 -36.95
CA GLY A 7 3.33 -43.99 -36.53
C GLY A 7 2.20 -43.38 -35.67
N TYR A 8 2.17 -43.71 -34.38
CA TYR A 8 1.26 -43.08 -33.41
C TYR A 8 1.84 -41.71 -33.03
N SER A 9 1.22 -40.64 -33.52
CA SER A 9 1.51 -39.27 -33.06
C SER A 9 0.72 -39.01 -31.77
N VAL A 10 1.36 -39.25 -30.61
CA VAL A 10 0.82 -38.83 -29.32
C VAL A 10 0.92 -37.31 -29.23
N GLY A 11 -0.18 -36.62 -29.54
CA GLY A 11 -0.32 -35.20 -29.26
C GLY A 11 -0.47 -34.97 -27.76
N ILE A 12 0.59 -34.48 -27.13
CA ILE A 12 0.56 -34.05 -25.73
C ILE A 12 -0.27 -32.76 -25.66
N LEU A 13 -1.52 -32.85 -25.20
CA LEU A 13 -2.29 -31.68 -24.78
C LEU A 13 -1.72 -31.19 -23.44
N ALA A 14 -0.86 -30.17 -23.49
CA ALA A 14 -0.40 -29.46 -22.30
C ALA A 14 -1.55 -28.59 -21.76
N ALA A 15 -2.15 -29.00 -20.65
CA ALA A 15 -3.11 -28.18 -19.91
C ALA A 15 -2.38 -27.00 -19.27
N LEU A 16 -2.55 -25.80 -19.83
CA LEU A 16 -2.07 -24.54 -19.27
C LEU A 16 -2.87 -24.22 -17.99
N LEU A 17 -2.29 -24.52 -16.83
CA LEU A 17 -2.75 -24.02 -15.54
C LEU A 17 -2.49 -22.50 -15.50
N VAL A 18 -3.51 -21.70 -15.80
CA VAL A 18 -3.48 -20.25 -15.60
C VAL A 18 -3.47 -19.97 -14.11
N SER A 19 -2.30 -19.73 -13.54
CA SER A 19 -2.13 -19.23 -12.18
C SER A 19 -2.55 -17.75 -12.14
N THR A 20 -3.82 -17.49 -11.81
CA THR A 20 -4.28 -16.14 -11.53
C THR A 20 -3.52 -15.60 -10.31
N PRO A 21 -2.79 -14.49 -10.42
CA PRO A 21 -2.17 -13.88 -9.26
C PRO A 21 -3.28 -13.44 -8.30
N ALA A 22 -3.29 -13.98 -7.09
CA ALA A 22 -4.06 -13.42 -6.00
C ALA A 22 -3.54 -12.00 -5.76
N ALA A 23 -4.30 -11.00 -6.21
CA ALA A 23 -4.15 -9.65 -5.72
C ALA A 23 -4.39 -9.73 -4.22
N TYR A 24 -3.39 -9.38 -3.40
CA TYR A 24 -3.61 -9.19 -1.98
C TYR A 24 -4.54 -7.98 -1.85
N ALA A 25 -5.84 -8.25 -1.79
CA ALA A 25 -6.83 -7.27 -1.43
C ALA A 25 -6.41 -6.71 -0.07
N GLN A 26 -6.33 -5.39 0.05
CA GLN A 26 -6.21 -4.77 1.37
C GLN A 26 -7.38 -5.28 2.22
N ASP A 27 -7.07 -5.85 3.38
CA ASP A 27 -8.07 -6.52 4.22
C ASP A 27 -9.18 -5.51 4.58
N PRO A 28 -10.41 -5.71 4.07
CA PRO A 28 -11.51 -4.82 4.39
C PRO A 28 -11.69 -4.73 5.91
N ALA A 29 -12.05 -3.57 6.44
CA ALA A 29 -12.51 -3.47 7.82
C ALA A 29 -13.96 -3.96 7.87
N PRO A 30 -14.24 -5.22 8.27
CA PRO A 30 -15.52 -5.87 8.00
C PRO A 30 -16.71 -5.13 8.60
N ASP A 31 -16.56 -4.60 9.81
CA ASP A 31 -17.61 -3.88 10.55
C ASP A 31 -17.86 -2.44 10.06
N LEU A 32 -17.18 -2.02 8.99
CA LEU A 32 -17.24 -0.66 8.44
C LEU A 32 -17.57 -0.64 6.94
N GLN A 33 -17.80 -1.80 6.32
CA GLN A 33 -18.05 -1.87 4.87
C GLN A 33 -19.37 -1.22 4.47
N ASP A 34 -20.32 -1.10 5.39
CA ASP A 34 -21.57 -0.35 5.19
C ASP A 34 -21.34 1.16 4.98
N LEU A 35 -20.17 1.69 5.33
CA LEU A 35 -19.80 3.09 5.11
C LEU A 35 -19.21 3.35 3.71
N VAL A 36 -18.98 2.32 2.90
CA VAL A 36 -18.55 2.50 1.51
C VAL A 36 -19.65 3.23 0.72
N GLY A 37 -19.28 4.29 0.02
CA GLY A 37 -20.20 5.17 -0.72
C GLY A 37 -20.82 6.30 0.11
N ALA A 38 -20.68 6.27 1.44
CA ALA A 38 -21.12 7.35 2.31
C ALA A 38 -20.41 8.65 1.94
N ARG A 39 -21.12 9.78 2.08
CA ARG A 39 -20.51 11.10 1.94
C ARG A 39 -19.50 11.28 3.07
N GLY A 40 -18.33 11.84 2.76
CA GLY A 40 -17.22 11.94 3.72
C GLY A 40 -17.64 12.48 5.08
N SER A 41 -18.37 13.59 5.11
CA SER A 41 -18.88 14.19 6.36
C SER A 41 -19.76 13.27 7.20
N SER A 42 -20.66 12.51 6.57
CA SER A 42 -21.55 11.58 7.26
C SER A 42 -20.80 10.32 7.69
N GLY A 43 -19.87 9.84 6.86
CA GLY A 43 -19.01 8.70 7.19
C GLY A 43 -18.10 8.98 8.38
N GLU A 44 -17.53 10.19 8.47
CA GLU A 44 -16.69 10.59 9.61
C GLU A 44 -17.47 10.61 10.92
N GLU A 45 -18.70 11.10 10.88
CA GLU A 45 -19.59 11.09 12.04
C GLU A 45 -19.91 9.66 12.49
N MET A 46 -20.20 8.76 11.56
CA MET A 46 -20.43 7.34 11.86
C MET A 46 -19.18 6.67 12.45
N LEU A 47 -17.98 6.99 11.94
CA LEU A 47 -16.73 6.48 12.50
C LEU A 47 -16.55 6.92 13.95
N LYS A 48 -16.76 8.20 14.26
CA LYS A 48 -16.71 8.73 15.63
C LYS A 48 -17.70 8.04 16.56
N GLN A 49 -18.95 7.85 16.11
CA GLN A 49 -19.97 7.13 16.87
C GLN A 49 -19.60 5.66 17.14
N ARG A 50 -18.82 5.04 16.25
CA ARG A 50 -18.27 3.69 16.41
C ARG A 50 -16.97 3.65 17.23
N GLY A 51 -16.58 4.76 17.86
CA GLY A 51 -15.42 4.85 18.73
C GLY A 51 -14.08 4.99 18.00
N TYR A 52 -14.12 5.40 16.72
CA TYR A 52 -12.91 5.73 15.98
C TYR A 52 -12.52 7.19 16.15
N THR A 53 -11.24 7.42 16.39
CA THR A 53 -10.66 8.76 16.49
C THR A 53 -9.77 9.01 15.27
N TYR A 54 -9.93 10.19 14.66
CA TYR A 54 -9.07 10.64 13.57
C TYR A 54 -7.63 10.79 14.06
N VAL A 55 -6.68 10.26 13.29
CA VAL A 55 -5.24 10.36 13.56
C VAL A 55 -4.58 11.39 12.66
N LYS A 56 -4.66 11.18 11.34
CA LYS A 56 -4.01 12.00 10.32
C LYS A 56 -4.67 11.82 8.96
N GLY A 57 -4.28 12.66 8.01
CA GLY A 57 -4.82 12.62 6.66
C GLY A 57 -3.81 13.13 5.63
N GLU A 58 -3.85 12.54 4.45
CA GLU A 58 -2.96 12.86 3.33
C GLU A 58 -3.74 12.84 2.01
N LYS A 59 -3.17 13.45 0.97
CA LYS A 59 -3.74 13.46 -0.39
C LYS A 59 -2.82 12.71 -1.33
N SER A 60 -3.39 11.81 -2.13
CA SER A 60 -2.64 11.05 -3.13
C SER A 60 -3.60 10.49 -4.20
N GLY A 61 -3.12 10.29 -5.43
CA GLY A 61 -3.88 9.61 -6.48
C GLY A 61 -5.29 10.15 -6.73
N GLY A 62 -5.46 11.48 -6.68
CA GLY A 62 -6.76 12.15 -6.89
C GLY A 62 -7.78 11.99 -5.76
N GLY A 63 -7.39 11.44 -4.62
CA GLY A 63 -8.24 11.30 -3.42
C GLY A 63 -7.55 11.79 -2.15
N SER A 64 -8.25 11.64 -1.04
CA SER A 64 -7.69 11.77 0.31
C SER A 64 -7.72 10.44 1.03
N TYR A 65 -6.75 10.24 1.92
CA TYR A 65 -6.62 9.09 2.78
C TYR A 65 -6.62 9.60 4.21
N THR A 66 -7.50 9.07 5.05
CA THR A 66 -7.58 9.42 6.47
C THR A 66 -7.38 8.18 7.32
N TYR A 67 -6.64 8.33 8.41
CA TYR A 67 -6.24 7.26 9.29
C TYR A 67 -7.02 7.37 10.60
N TRP A 68 -7.57 6.26 11.07
CA TRP A 68 -8.44 6.24 12.25
C TRP A 68 -8.08 5.09 13.18
N ARG A 69 -8.13 5.35 14.48
CA ARG A 69 -7.86 4.36 15.54
C ARG A 69 -9.13 4.10 16.34
N GLN A 70 -9.49 2.82 16.51
CA GLN A 70 -10.58 2.45 17.41
C GLN A 70 -10.09 2.46 18.86
N GLY A 71 -10.55 3.41 19.68
CA GLY A 71 -10.05 3.59 21.04
C GLY A 71 -8.52 3.79 21.11
N HIS A 72 -7.89 3.55 22.27
CA HIS A 72 -6.46 3.83 22.44
C HIS A 72 -5.53 2.77 21.81
N LYS A 73 -5.96 1.49 21.79
CA LYS A 73 -5.16 0.34 21.31
C LYS A 73 -5.91 -0.58 20.33
N GLY A 74 -7.10 -0.19 19.85
CA GLY A 74 -7.92 -1.01 18.95
C GLY A 74 -7.66 -0.70 17.47
N GLN A 75 -8.32 -1.40 16.54
CA GLN A 75 -8.00 -1.43 15.11
C GLN A 75 -7.57 -0.07 14.49
N CYS A 76 -6.46 -0.09 13.73
CA CYS A 76 -6.09 0.99 12.81
C CYS A 76 -6.74 0.77 11.44
N ILE A 77 -7.35 1.80 10.87
CA ILE A 77 -7.94 1.75 9.52
C ILE A 77 -7.48 2.93 8.67
N ILE A 78 -7.52 2.73 7.36
CA ILE A 78 -7.36 3.78 6.35
C ILE A 78 -8.67 3.90 5.58
N VAL A 79 -9.13 5.14 5.44
CA VAL A 79 -10.31 5.49 4.67
C VAL A 79 -9.90 6.30 3.45
N ARG A 80 -10.10 5.75 2.26
CA ARG A 80 -9.92 6.49 1.00
C ARG A 80 -11.20 7.23 0.67
N THR A 81 -11.11 8.54 0.48
CA THR A 81 -12.21 9.37 -0.02
C THR A 81 -11.85 9.90 -1.40
N ALA A 82 -12.77 9.78 -2.34
CA ALA A 82 -12.69 10.41 -3.66
C ALA A 82 -14.07 10.91 -4.06
N GLU A 83 -14.15 12.00 -4.82
CA GLU A 83 -15.43 12.57 -5.26
C GLU A 83 -16.39 12.87 -4.08
N GLY A 84 -15.81 13.19 -2.92
CA GLY A 84 -16.55 13.47 -1.67
C GLY A 84 -17.18 12.25 -1.00
N ARG A 85 -16.84 11.02 -1.42
CA ARG A 85 -17.39 9.77 -0.90
C ARG A 85 -16.31 8.76 -0.50
N TYR A 86 -16.63 7.92 0.47
CA TYR A 86 -15.76 6.83 0.89
C TYR A 86 -15.69 5.76 -0.19
N GLN A 87 -14.50 5.50 -0.70
CA GLN A 87 -14.24 4.51 -1.72
C GLN A 87 -13.82 3.17 -1.11
N SER A 88 -13.12 3.21 0.02
CA SER A 88 -12.66 2.01 0.71
C SER A 88 -12.34 2.31 2.17
N LEU A 89 -12.62 1.34 3.04
CA LEU A 89 -12.21 1.31 4.44
C LEU A 89 -11.51 -0.02 4.70
N VAL A 90 -10.21 0.02 4.98
CA VAL A 90 -9.37 -1.16 5.08
C VAL A 90 -8.56 -1.12 6.37
N LYS A 91 -8.18 -2.28 6.88
CA LYS A 91 -7.26 -2.38 8.01
C LYS A 91 -5.89 -1.85 7.60
N ALA A 92 -5.24 -1.17 8.54
CA ALA A 92 -3.85 -0.76 8.43
C ALA A 92 -3.00 -1.34 9.56
N PRO A 93 -1.68 -1.46 9.34
CA PRO A 93 -0.73 -1.71 10.40
C PRO A 93 -0.78 -0.63 11.49
N ASP A 94 -0.63 -1.01 12.75
CA ASP A 94 -0.62 -0.09 13.89
C ASP A 94 0.27 1.16 13.74
N PRO A 95 1.49 1.08 13.15
CA PRO A 95 2.34 2.25 12.94
C PRO A 95 1.69 3.37 12.11
N ASP A 96 0.75 3.05 11.23
CA ASP A 96 0.08 4.05 10.40
C ASP A 96 -0.84 4.97 11.22
N CYS A 97 -1.37 4.47 12.34
CA CYS A 97 -2.21 5.22 13.28
C CYS A 97 -1.44 5.80 14.47
N GLN A 98 -0.11 5.72 14.47
CA GLN A 98 0.67 6.50 15.40
C GLN A 98 0.59 7.96 14.96
N ALA A 99 0.24 8.85 15.89
CA ALA A 99 0.38 10.29 15.68
C ALA A 99 1.86 10.54 15.40
N SER A 100 2.20 10.59 14.13
CA SER A 100 3.49 11.04 13.70
C SER A 100 3.54 12.50 14.14
N ASN A 101 4.53 12.87 14.97
CA ASN A 101 4.93 14.28 15.15
C ASN A 101 5.56 14.83 13.86
N THR A 102 4.99 14.47 12.73
CA THR A 102 5.36 14.80 11.36
C THR A 102 4.07 14.70 10.54
N VAL A 103 3.19 15.69 10.72
CA VAL A 103 2.41 16.21 9.59
C VAL A 103 3.19 17.40 9.06
N ASP A 104 4.03 17.12 8.10
CA ASP A 104 4.24 17.96 6.94
C ASP A 104 4.62 16.95 5.87
N GLY A 105 4.03 17.02 4.67
CA GLY A 105 4.52 16.22 3.56
C GLY A 105 6.02 16.44 3.51
N VAL A 106 6.81 15.37 3.73
CA VAL A 106 8.24 15.43 4.14
C VAL A 106 8.80 16.79 3.74
N PRO A 107 8.91 17.78 4.64
CA PRO A 107 9.66 18.97 4.34
C PRO A 107 10.97 18.41 3.85
N ALA A 108 11.31 18.70 2.60
CA ALA A 108 12.60 18.31 2.05
C ALA A 108 13.61 18.60 3.16
N PRO A 109 14.26 17.57 3.75
CA PRO A 109 15.13 17.80 4.89
C PRO A 109 16.06 18.90 4.46
N GLY A 110 16.10 19.99 5.23
CA GLY A 110 16.82 21.21 4.87
C GLY A 110 18.14 20.81 4.24
N PHE A 111 18.26 21.07 2.94
CA PHE A 111 19.35 20.57 2.15
C PHE A 111 20.61 21.27 2.62
N SER A 112 21.40 20.63 3.47
CA SER A 112 22.80 20.96 3.58
C SER A 112 23.51 20.37 2.37
N GLU A 113 24.41 21.14 1.76
CA GLU A 113 25.29 20.69 0.65
C GLU A 113 26.10 19.42 1.00
N HIS A 114 26.11 19.01 2.29
CA HIS A 114 26.84 17.88 2.83
C HIS A 114 26.05 16.55 2.89
N GLY A 115 24.83 16.51 2.35
CA GLY A 115 24.04 15.28 2.23
C GLY A 115 23.24 14.94 3.49
N SER A 116 21.94 14.67 3.30
CA SER A 116 21.00 14.37 4.39
C SER A 116 20.66 12.88 4.40
N ARG A 117 20.35 12.34 5.58
CA ARG A 117 19.84 10.97 5.76
C ARG A 117 18.39 11.03 6.24
N PHE A 118 17.46 10.38 5.52
CA PHE A 118 16.03 10.41 5.86
C PHE A 118 15.31 9.08 5.54
N ASP A 119 14.26 8.78 6.30
CA ASP A 119 13.40 7.62 6.10
C ASP A 119 12.32 7.91 5.03
N THR A 120 12.05 6.95 4.15
CA THR A 120 10.99 7.03 3.13
C THR A 120 10.38 5.66 2.82
N VAL A 121 9.42 5.60 1.88
CA VAL A 121 8.83 4.36 1.37
C VAL A 121 9.30 4.11 -0.06
N CYS A 122 9.99 3.00 -0.31
CA CYS A 122 10.30 2.57 -1.68
C CYS A 122 9.29 1.56 -2.18
N GLY A 123 8.86 1.74 -3.43
CA GLY A 123 8.16 0.72 -4.20
C GLY A 123 9.14 -0.18 -4.93
N VAL A 124 9.04 -1.50 -4.73
CA VAL A 124 9.74 -2.51 -5.53
C VAL A 124 8.70 -3.26 -6.34
N THR A 125 8.94 -3.48 -7.63
CA THR A 125 8.06 -4.31 -8.47
C THR A 125 8.78 -5.61 -8.82
N VAL A 126 8.21 -6.74 -8.38
CA VAL A 126 8.69 -8.10 -8.70
C VAL A 126 7.53 -8.83 -9.34
N ASP A 127 7.72 -9.41 -10.53
CA ASP A 127 6.68 -10.17 -11.24
C ASP A 127 5.33 -9.44 -11.35
N LYS A 128 5.37 -8.14 -11.65
CA LYS A 128 4.20 -7.23 -11.73
C LYS A 128 3.47 -7.00 -10.40
N LYS A 129 3.98 -7.49 -9.28
CA LYS A 129 3.49 -7.18 -7.93
C LYS A 129 4.33 -6.06 -7.32
N THR A 130 3.67 -5.06 -6.77
CA THR A 130 4.34 -3.93 -6.11
C THR A 130 4.36 -4.13 -4.60
N TYR A 131 5.55 -4.02 -4.03
CA TYR A 131 5.83 -4.12 -2.61
C TYR A 131 6.31 -2.77 -2.10
N ARG A 132 5.90 -2.40 -0.89
CA ARG A 132 6.32 -1.16 -0.24
C ARG A 132 7.18 -1.49 0.97
N TYR A 133 8.41 -0.99 0.98
CA TYR A 133 9.36 -1.18 2.08
C TYR A 133 9.72 0.16 2.69
N LYS A 134 9.92 0.18 4.01
CA LYS A 134 10.56 1.32 4.67
C LYS A 134 12.03 1.33 4.24
N CYS A 135 12.46 2.41 3.63
CA CYS A 135 13.82 2.60 3.16
C CYS A 135 14.49 3.76 3.88
N LEU A 136 15.81 3.72 3.87
CA LEU A 136 16.63 4.85 4.23
C LEU A 136 17.30 5.43 2.98
N VAL A 137 17.19 6.74 2.79
CA VAL A 137 17.89 7.47 1.74
C VAL A 137 19.08 8.22 2.35
N GLU A 138 20.24 8.11 1.70
CA GLU A 138 21.44 8.86 2.00
C GLU A 138 21.89 9.68 0.79
N GLY A 139 22.30 10.92 1.02
CA GLY A 139 22.87 11.79 0.00
C GLY A 139 21.85 12.78 -0.58
N ALA A 140 21.93 13.00 -1.90
CA ALA A 140 21.07 13.96 -2.58
C ALA A 140 19.61 13.45 -2.64
N ALA A 141 18.64 14.36 -2.65
CA ALA A 141 17.24 13.98 -2.86
C ALA A 141 17.05 13.31 -4.23
N PRO A 142 16.11 12.36 -4.34
CA PRO A 142 15.72 11.78 -5.63
C PRO A 142 15.35 12.88 -6.64
N GLY A 143 16.05 12.92 -7.77
CA GLY A 143 15.84 13.93 -8.82
C GLY A 143 16.66 15.22 -8.68
N GLY A 144 17.45 15.38 -7.61
CA GLY A 144 18.42 16.47 -7.46
C GLY A 144 19.81 16.13 -8.03
N PRO A 145 20.70 17.13 -8.17
CA PRO A 145 22.10 16.88 -8.51
C PRO A 145 22.81 16.15 -7.35
N GLY A 146 23.65 15.16 -7.68
CA GLY A 146 24.44 14.40 -6.72
C GLY A 146 24.09 12.91 -6.68
N LYS A 147 24.73 12.17 -5.77
CA LYS A 147 24.49 10.73 -5.60
C LYS A 147 23.42 10.50 -4.54
N THR A 148 22.41 9.72 -4.90
CA THR A 148 21.40 9.19 -3.99
C THR A 148 21.66 7.71 -3.76
N VAL A 149 21.75 7.29 -2.50
CA VAL A 149 21.86 5.88 -2.12
C VAL A 149 20.60 5.50 -1.36
N VAL A 150 19.95 4.41 -1.78
CA VAL A 150 18.76 3.86 -1.13
C VAL A 150 19.13 2.54 -0.48
N HIS A 151 18.99 2.48 0.84
CA HIS A 151 19.20 1.27 1.63
C HIS A 151 17.85 0.63 1.90
N TYR A 152 17.69 -0.58 1.38
CA TYR A 152 16.54 -1.43 1.66
C TYR A 152 16.81 -2.23 2.95
N PRO A 153 15.78 -2.53 3.76
CA PRO A 153 15.96 -3.41 4.90
C PRO A 153 16.26 -4.82 4.36
N ASP A 154 17.38 -5.39 4.79
CA ASP A 154 17.72 -6.77 4.48
C ASP A 154 16.62 -7.70 5.02
N GLN A 155 15.73 -8.15 4.15
CA GLN A 155 14.79 -9.21 4.49
C GLN A 155 15.54 -10.53 4.46
N LYS A 156 16.12 -10.93 5.60
CA LYS A 156 16.37 -12.35 5.85
C LYS A 156 15.00 -13.01 6.01
N ILE A 157 14.52 -13.60 4.93
CA ILE A 157 13.41 -14.56 4.94
C ILE A 157 14.00 -15.92 5.31
#